data_AF-A0A973JR29-F1
#
_entry.id   AF-A0A973JR29-F1
#
_cell.length_a   1.000
_cell.length_b   1.000
_cell.length_c   1.000
_cell.angle_alpha   90.00
_cell.angle_beta   90.00
_cell.angle_gamma   90.00
#
_symmetry.space_group_name_H-M   'P 1'
#
loop_
_entity.id
_entity.type
_entity.pdbx_description
1 polymer ?
#
loop_
_entity_poly.entity_id
_entity_poly.type
_entity_poly.pdbx_seq_one_letter_code
_entity_poly.pdbx_strand_id
1 'polypeptide(L)' 'MKIVRTSDKGFEKEFKRIVNRGKSFDPSFEKKVSAILLGVEKRGDRALFEYTKRFDGVALTAKTVEVSPLE' A
#
# COMPACT_ATOMS: atom_id res chain seq x y z
N MET A 1 -6.71 -17.87 19.80
CA MET A 1 -5.32 -17.89 19.32
C MET A 1 -4.88 -19.35 19.15
N LYS A 2 -4.36 -19.76 17.98
CA LYS A 2 -3.88 -21.13 17.79
C LYS A 2 -2.40 -21.20 18.21
N ILE A 3 -2.09 -22.02 19.21
CA ILE A 3 -0.72 -22.28 19.66
C ILE A 3 -0.26 -23.59 19.02
N VAL A 4 0.90 -23.58 18.36
CA VAL A 4 1.51 -24.76 17.73
C VAL A 4 2.90 -24.94 18.33
N ARG A 5 3.21 -26.14 18.80
CA ARG A 5 4.53 -26.48 19.34
C ARG A 5 5.42 -27.03 18.24
N THR A 6 6.73 -26.83 18.35
CA THR A 6 7.72 -27.38 17.41
C THR A 6 7.75 -28.91 17.40
N SER A 7 7.26 -29.57 18.45
CA SER A 7 7.13 -31.02 18.56
C SER A 7 5.86 -31.59 17.93
N ASP A 8 4.90 -30.76 17.53
CA ASP A 8 3.66 -31.23 16.95
C ASP A 8 3.90 -31.79 15.53
N LYS A 9 3.32 -32.96 15.20
CA LYS A 9 3.43 -33.56 13.86
C LYS A 9 3.01 -32.62 12.71
N GLY A 10 2.14 -31.66 13.01
CA GLY A 10 1.65 -30.66 12.06
C GLY A 10 2.44 -29.35 12.02
N PHE A 11 3.50 -29.21 12.83
CA PHE A 11 4.27 -27.97 12.97
C PHE A 11 4.72 -27.43 11.62
N GLU A 12 5.37 -28.24 10.79
CA GLU A 12 5.96 -27.75 9.56
C GLU A 12 4.93 -27.24 8.54
N LYS A 13 3.75 -27.84 8.52
CA LYS A 13 2.65 -27.37 7.66
C LYS A 13 2.19 -25.99 8.11
N GLU A 14 2.01 -25.79 9.42
CA GLU A 14 1.58 -24.51 9.96
C GLU A 14 2.67 -23.43 9.87
N PHE A 15 3.91 -23.82 10.12
CA PHE A 15 5.07 -22.95 9.99
C PHE A 15 5.20 -22.44 8.55
N LYS A 16 5.15 -23.34 7.55
CA LYS A 16 5.15 -22.95 6.13
C LYS A 16 3.98 -22.05 5.77
N ARG A 17 2.78 -22.30 6.29
CA ARG A 17 1.62 -21.41 6.06
C ARG A 17 1.86 -20.01 6.61
N ILE A 18 2.41 -19.89 7.82
CA ILE A 18 2.69 -18.59 8.47
C ILE A 18 3.79 -17.84 7.72
N VAL A 19 4.92 -18.50 7.44
CA VAL A 19 6.06 -17.88 6.75
C VAL A 19 5.70 -17.42 5.34
N ASN A 20 4.83 -18.16 4.64
CA ASN A 20 4.44 -17.80 3.28
C ASN A 20 3.16 -16.94 3.20
N ARG A 21 2.56 -16.54 4.34
CA ARG A 21 1.29 -15.78 4.36
C ARG A 21 1.36 -14.45 3.60
N GLY A 22 2.54 -13.84 3.52
CA GLY A 22 2.78 -12.54 2.89
C GLY A 22 3.30 -12.61 1.46
N LYS A 23 3.50 -13.82 0.90
CA LYS A 23 3.99 -13.98 -0.47
C LYS A 23 2.86 -13.86 -1.47
N SER A 24 2.36 -12.64 -1.63
CA SER A 24 1.47 -12.23 -2.71
C SER A 24 2.14 -11.05 -3.41
N PHE A 25 3.19 -11.33 -4.18
CA PHE A 25 3.67 -10.37 -5.15
C PHE A 25 2.73 -10.44 -6.35
N ASP A 26 1.83 -9.47 -6.47
CA ASP A 26 0.95 -9.34 -7.62
C ASP A 26 1.61 -8.35 -8.62
N PRO A 27 2.13 -8.82 -9.77
CA PRO A 27 2.71 -7.94 -10.78
C PRO A 27 1.73 -6.88 -11.29
N SER A 28 0.42 -7.13 -11.19
CA SER A 28 -0.59 -6.14 -11.55
C SER A 28 -0.64 -4.99 -10.54
N PHE A 29 -0.32 -5.25 -9.27
CA PHE A 29 -0.21 -4.23 -8.23
C PHE A 29 1.00 -3.33 -8.49
N GLU A 30 2.16 -3.93 -8.75
CA GLU A 30 3.38 -3.19 -9.13
C GLU A 30 3.11 -2.27 -10.33
N LYS A 31 2.51 -2.79 -11.40
CA LYS A 31 2.18 -2.01 -12.60
C LYS A 31 1.28 -0.80 -12.28
N LYS A 32 0.32 -0.93 -11.37
CA LYS A 32 -0.56 0.17 -10.94
C LYS A 32 0.23 1.24 -10.19
N VAL A 33 1.09 0.84 -9.26
CA VAL A 33 1.93 1.77 -8.49
C VAL A 33 2.92 2.50 -9.41
N SER A 34 3.59 1.80 -10.32
CA SER A 34 4.49 2.42 -11.30
C SER A 34 3.78 3.46 -12.17
N ALA A 35 2.53 3.21 -12.58
CA ALA A 35 1.75 4.18 -13.34
C ALA A 35 1.42 5.45 -12.54
N ILE A 36 1.16 5.33 -11.24
CA ILE A 36 0.96 6.49 -10.34
C ILE A 36 2.25 7.29 -10.24
N LEU A 37 3.37 6.63 -9.94
CA LEU A 37 4.69 7.27 -9.81
C LEU A 37 5.08 8.03 -11.09
N LEU A 38 4.99 7.37 -12.26
CA LEU A 38 5.26 8.01 -13.55
C LEU A 38 4.29 9.16 -13.86
N GLY A 39 3.05 9.06 -13.38
CA GLY A 39 2.05 10.12 -13.50
C GLY A 39 2.45 11.36 -12.71
N VAL A 40 2.89 11.19 -11.46
CA VAL A 40 3.36 12.29 -10.60
C VAL A 40 4.66 12.87 -11.14
N GLU A 41 5.63 12.04 -11.54
CA GLU A 41 6.89 12.50 -12.13
C GLU A 41 6.66 13.40 -13.36
N LYS A 42 5.75 13.00 -14.26
CA LYS A 42 5.49 13.74 -15.50
C LYS A 42 4.57 14.95 -15.36
N ARG A 43 3.65 14.93 -14.38
CA ARG A 43 2.56 15.94 -14.28
C ARG A 43 2.56 16.74 -12.97
N GLY A 44 3.44 16.42 -12.03
CA GLY A 44 3.57 17.09 -10.74
C GLY A 44 2.27 17.14 -9.94
N ASP A 45 2.02 18.28 -9.30
CA ASP A 45 0.87 18.56 -8.44
C ASP A 45 -0.48 18.24 -9.09
N ARG A 46 -0.59 18.39 -10.42
CA ARG A 46 -1.82 18.04 -11.13
C ARG A 46 -2.17 16.56 -10.96
N ALA A 47 -1.19 15.67 -11.10
CA ALA A 47 -1.42 14.23 -10.88
C ALA A 47 -1.61 13.93 -9.39
N LEU A 48 -0.87 14.60 -8.50
CA LEU A 48 -1.05 14.45 -7.06
C LEU A 48 -2.50 14.73 -6.65
N PHE A 49 -3.04 15.90 -6.99
CA PHE A 49 -4.41 16.29 -6.62
C PHE A 49 -5.48 15.41 -7.29
N GLU A 50 -5.24 14.94 -8.52
CA GLU A 50 -6.11 13.97 -9.20
C GLU A 50 -6.19 12.65 -8.41
N TYR A 51 -5.04 12.11 -8.00
CA TYR A 51 -4.99 10.85 -7.26
C TYR A 51 -5.51 10.99 -5.83
N THR A 52 -5.23 12.09 -5.13
CA THR A 52 -5.81 12.37 -3.81
C THR A 52 -7.33 12.44 -3.87
N LYS A 53 -7.90 13.13 -4.86
CA LYS A 53 -9.36 13.15 -5.04
C LYS A 53 -9.92 11.76 -5.33
N ARG A 54 -9.20 10.94 -6.11
CA ARG A 54 -9.65 9.60 -6.50
C ARG A 54 -9.60 8.59 -5.35
N PHE A 55 -8.52 8.59 -4.58
CA PHE A 55 -8.26 7.54 -3.59
C PHE A 55 -8.68 7.96 -2.18
N ASP A 56 -8.56 9.24 -1.85
CA ASP A 56 -8.86 9.76 -0.51
C ASP A 56 -10.20 10.51 -0.47
N GLY A 57 -10.78 10.82 -1.64
CA GLY A 57 -12.06 11.51 -1.75
C GLY A 57 -11.99 13.02 -1.45
N VAL A 58 -10.79 13.57 -1.26
CA VAL A 58 -10.58 14.99 -0.88
C VAL A 58 -10.04 15.77 -2.07
N ALA A 59 -10.63 16.94 -2.34
CA ALA A 59 -10.12 17.87 -3.35
C ALA A 59 -9.11 18.83 -2.71
N LEU A 60 -7.83 18.66 -3.07
CA LEU A 60 -6.75 19.54 -2.63
C LEU A 60 -6.34 20.54 -3.72
N THR A 61 -5.69 21.61 -3.28
CA THR A 61 -5.07 22.63 -4.10
C THR A 61 -3.69 22.95 -3.55
N ALA A 62 -2.88 23.70 -4.30
CA ALA A 62 -1.57 24.17 -3.82
C ALA A 62 -1.65 24.97 -2.50
N LYS A 63 -2.81 25.57 -2.18
CA LYS A 63 -3.02 26.32 -0.94
C LYS A 63 -3.47 25.46 0.25
N THR A 64 -3.96 24.25 0.00
CA THR A 64 -4.61 23.40 1.01
C THR A 64 -3.91 22.06 1.17
N VAL A 65 -2.85 21.81 0.40
CA VAL A 65 -2.08 20.55 0.45
C VAL A 65 -1.22 20.48 1.70
N GLU A 66 -0.74 21.62 2.18
CA GLU A 66 0.03 21.73 3.42
C GLU A 66 -0.92 22.03 4.59
N VAL A 67 -0.77 21.27 5.67
CA VAL A 67 -1.47 21.55 6.94
C VAL A 67 -0.80 22.74 7.60
N SER A 68 -1.60 23.68 8.10
CA SER A 68 -1.04 24.87 8.73
C SER A 68 -0.39 24.54 10.08
N PRO A 69 0.63 25.27 10.53
CA PRO A 69 1.28 25.02 11.83
C PRO A 69 0.35 25.16 13.06
N LEU A 70 -0.87 25.66 12.88
CA LEU A 70 -1.85 25.89 13.93
C LEU A 70 -2.86 24.73 14.07
N GLU A 71 -2.73 23.71 13.24
CA GLU A 71 -3.54 22.47 13.22
C GLU A 71 -2.67 21.25 13.55
#